data_AF-A0A410DY26-F1
#
_entry.id   AF-A0A410DY26-F1
#
_cell.length_a   1.000
_cell.length_b   1.000
_cell.length_c   1.000
_cell.angle_alpha   90.00
_cell.angle_beta   90.00
_cell.angle_gamma   90.00
#
_symmetry.space_group_name_H-M   'P 1'
#
loop_
_entity.id
_entity.type
_entity.pdbx_description
1 polymer ?
#
loop_
_entity_poly.entity_id
_entity_poly.type
_entity_poly.pdbx_seq_one_letter_code
_entity_poly.pdbx_strand_id
1 'polypeptide(L)' 'MTKVSKIEKIEKTKNSVHPDVGCTYCVFQDSGEKYLQIDTYKIGDIGMAEQSTQKIQFDKEFAVKLIEILKSEFNL' A
#
# COMPACT_ATOMS: atom_id res chain seq x y z
N MET A 1 9.65 -1.30 -7.84
CA MET A 1 8.89 -0.11 -7.43
C MET A 1 7.67 -0.05 -8.31
N THR A 2 6.46 -0.04 -7.76
CA THR A 2 5.23 -0.21 -8.53
C THR A 2 4.20 0.84 -8.12
N LYS A 3 3.75 1.65 -9.09
CA LYS A 3 2.59 2.53 -8.94
C LYS A 3 1.34 1.76 -9.36
N VAL A 4 0.28 1.80 -8.55
CA VAL A 4 -0.98 1.15 -8.90
C VAL A 4 -1.77 2.06 -9.84
N SER A 5 -1.98 1.63 -11.07
CA SER A 5 -2.78 2.36 -12.07
C SER A 5 -4.24 1.89 -12.15
N LYS A 6 -4.52 0.68 -11.67
CA LYS A 6 -5.85 0.06 -11.71
C LYS A 6 -5.99 -0.95 -10.57
N ILE A 7 -7.20 -1.04 -10.01
CA ILE A 7 -7.61 -2.05 -9.03
C ILE A 7 -8.94 -2.63 -9.45
N GLU A 8 -9.08 -3.95 -9.35
CA GLU A 8 -10.30 -4.70 -9.67
C GLU A 8 -10.58 -5.72 -8.57
N LYS A 9 -11.87 -5.91 -8.25
CA LYS A 9 -12.29 -6.93 -7.31
C LYS A 9 -12.23 -8.29 -7.98
N ILE A 10 -11.64 -9.26 -7.29
CA ILE A 10 -11.65 -10.67 -7.69
C ILE A 10 -12.11 -11.53 -6.51
N GLU A 11 -12.92 -12.54 -6.79
CA GLU A 11 -13.35 -13.52 -5.80
C GLU A 11 -12.29 -14.62 -5.66
N LYS A 12 -11.92 -14.95 -4.42
CA LYS A 12 -10.93 -16.00 -4.12
C LYS A 12 -11.52 -17.02 -3.17
N THR A 13 -11.21 -18.29 -3.40
CA THR A 13 -11.69 -19.41 -2.56
C THR A 13 -10.82 -19.66 -1.33
N LYS A 14 -9.60 -19.12 -1.29
CA LYS A 14 -8.65 -19.24 -0.15
C LYS A 14 -7.81 -17.99 -0.01
N ASN A 15 -7.76 -17.44 1.21
CA ASN A 15 -6.80 -16.42 1.66
C ASN A 15 -6.39 -16.77 3.10
N SER A 16 -5.21 -16.34 3.52
CA SER A 16 -4.74 -16.45 4.91
C SER A 16 -4.39 -15.07 5.44
N VAL A 17 -4.63 -14.83 6.73
CA VAL A 17 -4.10 -13.65 7.41
C VAL A 17 -2.58 -13.78 7.46
N HIS A 18 -1.88 -12.76 6.94
CA HIS A 18 -0.43 -12.70 6.98
C HIS A 18 0.05 -12.28 8.38
N PRO A 19 1.25 -12.68 8.81
CA PRO A 19 1.84 -12.19 10.05
C PRO A 19 2.07 -10.68 9.97
N ASP A 20 2.15 -10.04 11.13
CA ASP A 20 2.49 -8.61 11.21
C ASP A 20 3.85 -8.32 10.57
N VAL A 21 3.98 -7.11 10.04
CA VAL A 21 5.20 -6.61 9.39
C VAL A 21 5.46 -5.18 9.85
N GLY A 22 6.73 -4.76 9.82
CA GLY A 22 7.05 -3.35 9.96
C GLY A 22 6.48 -2.59 8.76
N CYS A 23 5.97 -1.37 8.99
CA CYS A 23 5.38 -0.56 7.93
C CYS A 23 5.72 0.91 8.16
N THR A 24 6.18 1.60 7.11
CA THR A 24 6.34 3.06 7.09
C THR A 24 5.56 3.64 5.91
N TYR A 25 5.29 4.94 5.96
CA TYR A 25 4.77 5.66 4.82
C TYR A 25 5.57 6.94 4.60
N CYS A 26 5.62 7.40 3.35
CA CYS A 26 6.14 8.72 3.03
C CYS A 26 5.24 9.40 1.99
N VAL A 27 5.33 10.73 1.95
CA VAL A 27 4.63 11.57 0.99
C VAL A 27 5.67 12.37 0.23
N PHE A 28 5.58 12.38 -1.09
CA PHE A 28 6.49 13.13 -1.95
C PHE A 28 5.76 13.72 -3.14
N GLN A 29 6.45 14.60 -3.87
CA GLN A 29 5.97 15.16 -5.12
C GLN A 29 6.89 14.73 -6.26
N ASP A 30 6.30 14.43 -7.41
CA ASP A 30 7.01 14.18 -8.65
C ASP A 30 6.22 14.79 -9.82
N SER A 31 6.90 15.60 -10.62
CA SER A 31 6.31 16.30 -11.78
C SER A 31 5.02 17.09 -11.45
N GLY A 32 4.94 17.69 -10.25
CA GLY A 32 3.79 18.46 -9.79
C GLY A 32 2.67 17.61 -9.16
N GLU A 33 2.77 16.29 -9.23
CA GLU A 33 1.79 15.36 -8.66
C GLU A 33 2.22 14.88 -7.27
N LYS A 34 1.26 14.71 -6.36
CA LYS A 34 1.50 14.24 -4.98
C LYS A 34 1.28 12.74 -4.89
N TYR A 35 2.23 12.06 -4.27
CA TYR A 35 2.21 10.61 -4.07
C TYR A 35 2.29 10.25 -2.59
N LEU A 36 1.59 9.18 -2.22
CA LEU A 36 1.77 8.45 -0.97
C LEU A 36 2.46 7.12 -1.29
N GLN A 37 3.51 6.78 -0.57
CA GLN A 37 4.14 5.47 -0.63
C GLN A 37 4.03 4.78 0.72
N ILE A 38 3.77 3.47 0.67
CA ILE A 38 3.80 2.57 1.82
C ILE A 38 4.87 1.51 1.57
N ASP A 39 5.78 1.37 2.54
CA ASP A 39 6.87 0.40 2.51
C ASP A 39 6.70 -0.59 3.67
N THR A 40 6.79 -1.89 3.37
CA THR A 40 6.73 -2.96 4.38
C THR A 40 8.07 -3.68 4.54
N TYR A 41 8.34 -4.14 5.75
CA TYR A 41 9.61 -4.73 6.19
C TYR A 41 9.34 -6.00 7.00
N LYS A 42 10.20 -7.03 6.87
CA LYS A 42 10.05 -8.22 7.70
C LYS A 42 10.41 -7.88 9.16
N ILE A 43 9.66 -8.46 10.10
CA ILE A 43 9.97 -8.32 11.52
C ILE A 43 11.37 -8.88 11.78
N GLY A 44 12.27 -8.06 12.31
CA GLY A 44 13.69 -8.37 12.50
C GLY A 44 14.63 -7.39 11.79
N ASP A 45 14.15 -6.69 10.76
CA ASP A 45 14.93 -5.70 9.99
C ASP A 45 14.97 -4.30 10.66
N ILE A 46 14.42 -4.17 11.87
CA ILE A 46 14.39 -2.93 12.67
C ILE A 46 15.81 -2.66 13.20
N GLY A 47 16.69 -2.27 12.30
CA GLY A 47 18.14 -2.09 12.50
C GLY A 47 18.91 -2.03 11.18
N MET A 48 18.38 -2.61 10.10
CA MET A 48 18.95 -2.55 8.75
C MET A 48 17.84 -2.24 7.73
N ALA A 49 17.38 -1.00 7.72
CA ALA A 49 16.44 -0.46 6.74
C ALA A 49 17.07 -0.29 5.35
N GLU A 50 17.80 -1.27 4.83
CA GLU A 50 18.42 -1.12 3.52
C GLU A 50 17.42 -1.37 2.39
N GLN A 51 16.47 -2.31 2.53
CA GLN A 51 15.52 -2.64 1.46
C GLN A 51 14.15 -3.07 2.00
N SER A 52 13.11 -2.30 1.68
CA SER A 52 11.71 -2.71 1.88
C SER A 52 11.41 -3.99 1.09
N THR A 53 10.62 -4.90 1.66
CA THR A 53 10.18 -6.11 0.94
C THR A 53 9.09 -5.77 -0.09
N GLN A 54 8.23 -4.79 0.20
CA GLN A 54 7.21 -4.30 -0.73
C GLN A 54 7.12 -2.78 -0.66
N LYS A 55 6.89 -2.16 -1.82
CA LYS A 55 6.62 -0.72 -1.97
C LYS A 55 5.37 -0.55 -2.81
N ILE A 56 4.39 0.19 -2.30
CA ILE A 56 3.15 0.50 -3.02
C ILE A 56 2.99 2.02 -3.05
N GLN A 57 2.73 2.57 -4.23
CA GLN A 57 2.52 4.00 -4.43
C GLN A 57 1.12 4.30 -4.95
N PHE A 58 0.56 5.40 -4.45
CA PHE A 58 -0.75 5.91 -4.82
C PHE A 58 -0.65 7.38 -5.21
N ASP A 59 -1.28 7.75 -6.32
CA ASP A 59 -1.63 9.13 -6.61
C ASP A 59 -3.00 9.48 -5.98
N LYS A 60 -3.42 10.73 -6.16
CA LYS A 60 -4.68 11.23 -5.60
C LYS A 60 -5.89 10.45 -6.12
N GLU A 61 -5.93 10.13 -7.41
CA GLU A 61 -7.07 9.43 -8.01
C GLU A 61 -7.20 8.02 -7.41
N PHE A 62 -6.09 7.29 -7.33
CA PHE A 62 -6.10 5.96 -6.74
C PHE A 62 -6.41 5.99 -5.24
N ALA A 63 -5.89 6.99 -4.50
CA ALA A 63 -6.19 7.12 -3.08
C ALA A 63 -7.70 7.28 -2.81
N VAL A 64 -8.41 8.05 -3.65
CA VAL A 64 -9.88 8.18 -3.55
C VAL A 64 -10.56 6.83 -3.77
N LYS A 65 -10.19 6.10 -4.84
CA LYS A 65 -10.75 4.76 -5.13
C LYS A 65 -10.50 3.78 -3.98
N LEU A 66 -9.29 3.79 -3.40
CA LEU A 66 -8.96 2.92 -2.27
C LEU A 66 -9.83 3.25 -1.05
N ILE A 67 -10.06 4.54 -0.75
CA ILE A 67 -10.94 4.97 0.35
C ILE A 67 -12.38 4.49 0.12
N GLU A 68 -12.90 4.60 -1.11
CA GLU A 68 -14.24 4.12 -1.45
C GLU A 68 -14.38 2.61 -1.26
N ILE A 69 -13.38 1.82 -1.71
CA ILE A 69 -13.35 0.37 -1.50
C ILE A 69 -13.34 0.06 0.00
N LEU A 70 -12.46 0.69 0.77
CA LEU A 70 -12.37 0.44 2.22
C LEU A 70 -13.68 0.78 2.94
N LYS A 71 -14.31 1.91 2.60
CA LYS A 71 -15.61 2.29 3.17
C LYS A 71 -16.70 1.28 2.84
N SER A 72 -16.77 0.85 1.57
CA SER A 72 -17.79 -0.11 1.12
C SER A 72 -17.60 -1.50 1.73
N GLU A 73 -16.38 -2.03 1.80
CA GLU A 73 -16.13 -3.40 2.26
C GLU A 73 -16.15 -3.54 3.79
N PHE A 74 -15.84 -2.45 4.51
CA PHE A 74 -15.83 -2.45 5.99
C PHE A 74 -16.99 -1.69 6.62
N ASN A 75 -17.93 -1.14 5.84
CA ASN A 75 -19.03 -0.30 6.31
C ASN A 75 -18.57 0.87 7.21
N LEU A 76 -17.54 1.61 6.76
CA LEU A 76 -16.94 2.76 7.46
C LEU A 76 -17.59 4.10 7.09
#